data_AF-A0AAD8PFZ2-F1
#
_entry.id   AF-A0AAD8PFZ2-F1
#
_cell.length_a   1.000
_cell.length_b   1.000
_cell.length_c   1.000
_cell.angle_alpha   90.00
_cell.angle_beta   90.00
_cell.angle_gamma   90.00
#
_symmetry.space_group_name_H-M   'P 1'
#
loop_
_entity.id
_entity.type
_entity.pdbx_description
1 polymer ?
#
loop_
_entity_poly.entity_id
_entity_poly.type
_entity_poly.pdbx_seq_one_letter_code
_entity_poly.pdbx_strand_id
1 'polypeptide(L)'
;MDDLSVVSFTELLSQCISRCVIDWCCFCDRQEKDDSFVDNHIRNGIIQFCRAQREIFLKLYLLHEFMLKQKKLDRIVEKAYAFENYLYKCGSDIAMNLRKVPTSDLLVACPNTALAVDLLSSGKYTRMPLMLPQLAESAVTNAVPLPPLSNEEADLTMSKLNSEYNLQFWRSKCKDLFITMEFRNGNCIIKREQFFSVTLIYDFFSWQTLSAVPLLLEQFGCSTDGEARTSFFTLINYCVAIYNKEKKGSIFDEIFASANLYCGKLIMDKLKSQASDYKSLKMTVTDFRYYVTSDPDHMLLSCSDIRPKEDEFLVLEVICFPNFQHDDLEGLTLVFKMDKCGRVNMETLEIADLLRANDISEHRLDQWLENVAALLEKYQLNILNNTANVFMNHATGSLNIPGFASPLTLKEYGKLIEEK
;
A
#
# COMPACT_ATOMS: atom_id res chain seq x y z
N MET A 1 -43.53 -17.53 -22.23
CA MET A 1 -43.85 -18.93 -22.59
C MET A 1 -45.36 -19.17 -22.45
N ASP A 2 -46.19 -18.15 -22.73
CA ASP A 2 -47.63 -18.21 -22.42
C ASP A 2 -48.50 -18.64 -23.60
N ASP A 3 -47.92 -19.00 -24.75
CA ASP A 3 -48.69 -19.26 -25.98
C ASP A 3 -48.86 -20.74 -26.35
N LEU A 4 -48.50 -21.68 -25.46
CA LEU A 4 -48.81 -23.11 -25.66
C LEU A 4 -49.95 -23.52 -24.71
N SER A 5 -51.18 -23.23 -25.12
CA SER A 5 -52.37 -23.78 -24.46
C SER A 5 -52.48 -25.27 -24.77
N VAL A 6 -52.30 -26.10 -23.75
CA VAL A 6 -52.42 -27.56 -23.88
C VAL A 6 -53.90 -27.92 -24.00
N VAL A 7 -54.32 -28.43 -25.16
CA VAL A 7 -55.69 -28.93 -25.39
C VAL A 7 -55.75 -30.41 -25.04
N SER A 8 -56.74 -30.82 -24.24
CA SER A 8 -56.91 -32.23 -23.87
C SER A 8 -57.36 -33.06 -25.09
N PHE A 9 -56.85 -34.29 -25.22
CA PHE A 9 -57.23 -35.17 -26.33
C PHE A 9 -58.74 -35.45 -26.35
N THR A 10 -59.37 -35.57 -25.17
CA THR A 10 -60.81 -35.77 -25.03
C THR A 10 -61.63 -34.60 -25.58
N GLU A 11 -61.16 -33.37 -25.34
CA GLU A 11 -61.79 -32.16 -25.86
C GLU A 11 -61.60 -32.03 -27.37
N LEU A 12 -60.40 -32.32 -27.88
CA LEU A 12 -60.12 -32.35 -29.32
C LEU A 12 -61.01 -33.39 -30.04
N LEU A 13 -61.12 -34.59 -29.48
CA LEU A 13 -61.98 -35.66 -30.01
C LEU A 13 -63.46 -35.23 -30.03
N SER A 14 -63.94 -34.65 -28.93
CA SER A 14 -65.31 -34.16 -28.81
C SER A 14 -65.63 -33.08 -29.86
N GLN A 15 -64.72 -32.12 -30.04
CA GLN A 15 -64.87 -31.06 -31.04
C GLN A 15 -64.83 -31.60 -32.47
N CYS A 16 -63.94 -32.55 -32.79
CA CYS A 16 -63.88 -33.17 -34.11
C CYS A 16 -65.16 -33.97 -34.43
N ILE A 17 -65.70 -34.71 -33.45
CA ILE A 17 -66.96 -35.46 -33.63
C ILE A 17 -68.12 -34.47 -33.85
N SER A 18 -68.22 -33.45 -32.99
CA SER A 18 -69.25 -32.40 -33.12
C SER A 18 -69.18 -31.73 -34.49
N ARG A 19 -67.97 -31.40 -34.97
CA ARG A 19 -67.77 -30.80 -36.28
C ARG A 19 -68.15 -31.74 -37.42
N CYS A 20 -67.82 -33.04 -37.33
CA CYS A 20 -68.23 -34.04 -38.32
C CYS A 20 -69.75 -34.13 -38.43
N VAL A 21 -70.47 -34.08 -37.31
CA VAL A 21 -71.95 -34.08 -37.28
C VAL A 21 -72.48 -32.81 -37.94
N ILE A 22 -71.93 -31.63 -37.61
CA ILE A 22 -72.34 -30.36 -38.22
C ILE A 22 -72.09 -30.37 -39.73
N ASP A 23 -70.92 -30.82 -40.18
CA ASP A 23 -70.57 -30.88 -41.59
C ASP A 23 -71.47 -31.88 -42.35
N TRP A 24 -71.89 -32.96 -41.69
CA TRP A 24 -72.88 -33.90 -42.25
C TRP A 24 -74.25 -33.24 -42.41
N CYS A 25 -74.76 -32.57 -41.38
CA CYS A 25 -76.02 -31.84 -41.45
C CYS A 25 -75.99 -30.77 -42.57
N CYS A 26 -74.91 -29.98 -42.66
CA CYS A 26 -74.73 -29.01 -43.73
C CYS A 26 -74.63 -29.67 -45.12
N PHE A 27 -74.06 -30.87 -45.22
CA PHE A 27 -74.06 -31.64 -46.47
C PHE A 27 -75.48 -32.06 -46.86
N CYS A 28 -76.24 -32.65 -45.92
CA CYS A 28 -77.64 -33.02 -46.13
C CYS A 28 -78.51 -31.83 -46.55
N ASP A 29 -78.43 -30.70 -45.82
CA ASP A 29 -79.18 -29.48 -46.13
C ASP A 29 -78.85 -28.92 -47.53
N ARG A 30 -77.60 -29.05 -47.97
CA ARG A 30 -77.18 -28.65 -49.32
C ARG A 30 -77.73 -29.59 -50.37
N GLN A 31 -77.75 -30.90 -50.11
CA GLN A 31 -78.33 -31.86 -51.05
C GLN A 31 -79.85 -31.73 -51.15
N GLU A 32 -80.56 -31.40 -50.05
CA GLU A 32 -82.01 -31.17 -50.08
C GLU A 32 -82.42 -29.90 -50.84
N LYS A 33 -81.56 -28.87 -50.87
CA LYS A 33 -81.82 -27.60 -51.57
C LYS A 33 -81.39 -27.59 -53.03
N ASP A 34 -80.62 -28.60 -53.44
CA ASP A 34 -80.14 -28.76 -54.81
C ASP A 34 -81.12 -29.70 -55.53
N ASP A 35 -82.12 -29.14 -56.23
CA ASP A 35 -83.20 -29.90 -56.94
C ASP A 35 -82.70 -30.81 -58.09
N SER A 36 -81.38 -31.03 -58.20
CA SER A 36 -80.77 -31.95 -59.14
C SER A 36 -80.73 -33.37 -58.59
N PHE A 37 -81.83 -34.12 -58.77
CA PHE A 37 -81.90 -35.58 -58.54
C PHE A 37 -81.05 -36.36 -59.56
N VAL A 38 -79.73 -36.16 -59.56
CA VAL A 38 -78.76 -36.93 -60.33
C VAL A 38 -77.93 -37.76 -59.34
N ASP A 39 -78.29 -39.03 -59.18
CA ASP A 39 -77.68 -40.00 -58.24
C ASP A 39 -76.13 -39.99 -58.21
N ASN A 40 -75.49 -39.68 -59.34
CA ASN A 40 -74.04 -39.65 -59.46
C ASN A 40 -73.36 -38.49 -58.71
N HIS A 41 -74.02 -37.33 -58.57
CA HIS A 41 -73.44 -36.19 -57.83
C HIS A 41 -73.50 -36.39 -56.33
N ILE A 42 -74.63 -36.88 -55.82
CA ILE A 42 -74.80 -37.28 -54.42
C ILE A 42 -73.76 -38.35 -54.05
N ARG A 43 -73.61 -39.37 -54.89
CA ARG A 43 -72.62 -40.44 -54.68
C ARG A 43 -71.20 -39.89 -54.56
N ASN A 44 -70.79 -38.99 -55.45
CA ASN A 44 -69.45 -38.39 -55.40
C ASN A 44 -69.27 -37.49 -54.17
N GLY A 45 -70.30 -36.73 -53.79
CA GLY A 45 -70.31 -35.90 -52.58
C GLY A 45 -70.13 -36.73 -51.31
N ILE A 46 -70.90 -37.83 -51.18
CA ILE A 46 -70.78 -38.78 -50.05
C ILE A 46 -69.38 -39.38 -50.01
N ILE A 47 -68.84 -39.83 -51.14
CA ILE A 47 -67.49 -40.39 -51.21
C ILE A 47 -66.44 -39.38 -50.73
N GLN A 48 -66.54 -38.11 -51.14
CA GLN A 48 -65.59 -37.08 -50.71
C GLN A 48 -65.74 -36.73 -49.23
N PHE A 49 -66.98 -36.61 -48.73
CA PHE A 49 -67.25 -36.41 -47.30
C PHE A 49 -66.64 -37.54 -46.47
N CYS A 50 -66.93 -38.80 -46.81
CA CYS A 50 -66.40 -39.95 -46.11
C CYS A 50 -64.88 -40.02 -46.15
N ARG A 51 -64.24 -39.63 -47.26
CA ARG A 51 -62.77 -39.57 -47.37
C ARG A 51 -62.18 -38.51 -46.44
N ALA A 52 -62.74 -37.30 -46.45
CA ALA A 52 -62.26 -36.21 -45.61
C ALA A 52 -62.42 -36.53 -44.11
N GLN A 53 -63.58 -37.04 -43.70
CA GLN A 53 -63.80 -37.43 -42.30
C GLN A 53 -62.90 -38.60 -41.90
N ARG A 54 -62.72 -39.60 -42.78
CA ARG A 54 -61.80 -40.72 -42.52
C ARG A 54 -60.37 -40.23 -42.30
N GLU A 55 -59.88 -39.26 -43.07
CA GLU A 55 -58.54 -38.71 -42.87
C GLU A 55 -58.39 -38.03 -41.50
N ILE A 56 -59.39 -37.26 -41.08
CA ILE A 56 -59.41 -36.61 -39.76
C ILE A 56 -59.38 -37.65 -38.65
N PHE A 57 -60.22 -38.69 -38.73
CA PHE A 57 -60.23 -39.76 -37.72
C PHE A 57 -58.95 -40.60 -37.72
N LEU A 58 -58.30 -40.79 -38.86
CA LEU A 58 -56.99 -41.46 -38.93
C LEU A 58 -55.89 -40.64 -38.23
N LYS A 59 -55.91 -39.30 -38.37
CA LYS A 59 -55.00 -38.41 -37.62
C LYS A 59 -55.25 -38.47 -36.13
N LEU A 60 -56.52 -38.49 -35.69
CA LEU A 60 -56.89 -38.69 -34.28
C LEU A 60 -56.46 -40.06 -33.76
N TYR A 61 -56.57 -41.10 -34.59
CA TYR A 61 -56.12 -42.45 -34.24
C TYR A 61 -54.61 -42.49 -33.99
N LEU A 62 -53.81 -41.88 -34.87
CA LEU A 62 -52.37 -41.75 -34.65
C LEU A 62 -52.06 -40.94 -33.38
N LEU A 63 -52.73 -39.81 -33.17
CA LEU A 63 -52.58 -38.99 -31.96
C LEU A 63 -52.94 -39.76 -30.67
N HIS A 64 -53.93 -40.66 -30.73
CA HIS A 64 -54.29 -41.52 -29.60
C HIS A 64 -53.13 -42.44 -29.18
N GLU A 65 -52.37 -43.01 -30.13
CA GLU A 65 -51.18 -43.81 -29.80
C GLU A 65 -50.09 -43.00 -29.08
N PHE A 66 -49.95 -41.71 -29.43
CA PHE A 66 -49.07 -40.79 -28.71
C PHE A 66 -49.62 -40.42 -27.33
N MET A 67 -50.94 -40.22 -27.20
CA MET A 67 -51.61 -39.96 -25.92
C MET A 67 -51.39 -41.12 -24.94
N LEU A 68 -51.47 -42.38 -25.38
CA LEU A 68 -51.16 -43.54 -24.54
C LEU A 68 -49.73 -43.51 -23.97
N LYS A 69 -48.80 -42.81 -24.64
CA LYS A 69 -47.41 -42.60 -24.20
C LYS A 69 -47.18 -41.22 -23.57
N GLN A 70 -48.20 -40.40 -23.39
CA GLN A 70 -48.09 -39.02 -22.92
C GLN A 70 -47.33 -38.92 -21.59
N LYS A 71 -47.63 -39.77 -20.59
CA LYS A 71 -46.89 -39.79 -19.32
C LYS A 71 -45.38 -40.03 -19.46
N LYS A 72 -44.96 -40.77 -20.49
CA LYS A 72 -43.53 -40.98 -20.78
C LYS A 72 -42.94 -39.78 -21.51
N LEU A 73 -43.69 -39.17 -22.43
CA LEU A 73 -43.29 -37.96 -23.14
C LEU A 73 -43.16 -36.77 -22.19
N ASP A 74 -44.14 -36.56 -21.31
CA ASP A 74 -44.13 -35.50 -20.29
C ASP A 74 -42.90 -35.62 -19.38
N ARG A 75 -42.57 -36.84 -18.94
CA ARG A 75 -41.35 -37.10 -18.16
C ARG A 75 -40.06 -36.81 -18.92
N ILE A 76 -40.04 -37.04 -20.24
CA ILE A 76 -38.88 -36.71 -21.08
C ILE A 76 -38.76 -35.19 -21.22
N VAL A 77 -39.88 -34.50 -21.43
CA VAL A 77 -39.95 -33.04 -21.52
C VAL A 77 -39.54 -32.39 -20.20
N GLU A 78 -40.06 -32.87 -19.06
CA GLU A 78 -39.65 -32.43 -17.72
C GLU A 78 -38.16 -32.62 -17.48
N LYS A 79 -37.60 -33.77 -17.88
CA LYS A 79 -36.16 -34.03 -17.77
C LYS A 79 -35.32 -33.15 -18.70
N ALA A 80 -35.81 -32.86 -19.90
CA ALA A 80 -35.15 -31.95 -20.83
C ALA A 80 -35.11 -30.53 -20.27
N TYR A 81 -36.23 -30.03 -19.72
CA TYR A 81 -36.28 -28.74 -19.05
C TYR A 81 -35.42 -28.69 -17.79
N ALA A 82 -35.40 -29.75 -16.98
CA ALA A 82 -34.50 -29.84 -15.83
C ALA A 82 -33.02 -29.78 -16.25
N PHE A 83 -32.68 -30.40 -17.39
CA PHE A 83 -31.33 -30.38 -17.95
C PHE A 83 -30.98 -29.01 -18.56
N GLU A 84 -31.89 -28.35 -19.25
CA GLU A 84 -31.69 -26.97 -19.73
C GLU A 84 -31.54 -25.98 -18.58
N ASN A 85 -32.36 -26.11 -17.53
CA ASN A 85 -32.23 -25.30 -16.33
C ASN A 85 -30.90 -25.58 -15.61
N TYR A 86 -30.44 -26.83 -15.59
CA TYR A 86 -29.12 -27.18 -15.09
C TYR A 86 -28.00 -26.54 -15.92
N LEU A 87 -28.06 -26.60 -17.26
CA LEU A 87 -27.09 -25.95 -18.15
C LEU A 87 -27.10 -24.43 -17.99
N TYR A 88 -28.28 -23.81 -17.86
CA TYR A 88 -28.41 -22.39 -17.61
C TYR A 88 -27.82 -21.99 -16.27
N LYS A 89 -28.08 -22.79 -15.22
CA LYS A 89 -27.50 -22.58 -13.89
C LYS A 89 -25.99 -22.75 -13.90
N CYS A 90 -25.46 -23.79 -14.56
CA CYS A 90 -24.02 -23.97 -14.76
C CYS A 90 -23.40 -22.81 -15.56
N GLY A 91 -24.05 -22.33 -16.62
CA GLY A 91 -23.60 -21.17 -17.39
C GLY A 91 -23.60 -19.89 -16.56
N SER A 92 -24.63 -19.67 -15.75
CA SER A 92 -24.73 -18.56 -14.81
C SER A 92 -23.68 -18.65 -13.70
N ASP A 93 -23.45 -19.82 -13.12
CA ASP A 93 -22.45 -20.06 -12.08
C ASP A 93 -21.03 -19.88 -12.65
N ILE A 94 -20.77 -20.38 -13.86
CA ILE A 94 -19.50 -20.15 -14.57
C ILE A 94 -19.32 -18.66 -14.87
N ALA A 95 -20.34 -17.96 -15.37
CA ALA A 95 -20.27 -16.53 -15.63
C ALA A 95 -20.06 -15.72 -14.34
N MET A 96 -20.69 -16.13 -13.24
CA MET A 96 -20.51 -15.50 -11.93
C MET A 96 -19.12 -15.78 -11.37
N ASN A 97 -18.59 -16.99 -11.54
CA ASN A 97 -17.21 -17.34 -11.17
C ASN A 97 -16.19 -16.59 -12.04
N LEU A 98 -16.39 -16.52 -13.35
CA LEU A 98 -15.57 -15.71 -14.27
C LEU A 98 -15.64 -14.21 -13.98
N ARG A 99 -16.75 -13.71 -13.42
CA ARG A 99 -16.87 -12.31 -12.95
C ARG A 99 -16.25 -12.09 -11.56
N LYS A 100 -16.07 -13.14 -10.76
CA LYS A 100 -15.31 -13.11 -9.50
C LYS A 100 -13.80 -13.19 -9.70
N VAL A 101 -13.34 -13.87 -10.76
CA VAL A 101 -11.91 -13.95 -11.13
C VAL A 101 -11.24 -12.58 -11.33
N PRO A 102 -11.87 -11.54 -11.91
CA PRO A 102 -11.29 -10.21 -11.99
C PRO A 102 -11.50 -9.32 -10.75
N THR A 103 -12.34 -9.70 -9.78
CA THR A 103 -12.59 -8.90 -8.55
C THR A 103 -11.94 -9.47 -7.30
N SER A 104 -11.54 -10.74 -7.28
CA SER A 104 -10.38 -11.13 -6.49
C SER A 104 -9.17 -10.51 -7.16
N ASP A 105 -8.35 -9.75 -6.43
CA ASP A 105 -6.99 -9.45 -6.86
C ASP A 105 -6.36 -10.77 -7.31
N LEU A 106 -6.32 -11.01 -8.63
CA LEU A 106 -5.38 -11.95 -9.19
C LEU A 106 -4.04 -11.36 -8.80
N LEU A 107 -3.54 -11.81 -7.65
CA LEU A 107 -2.15 -11.78 -7.27
C LEU A 107 -1.39 -11.93 -8.59
N VAL A 108 -0.67 -10.87 -8.98
CA VAL A 108 0.27 -10.92 -10.10
C VAL A 108 0.97 -12.27 -9.96
N ALA A 109 0.78 -13.15 -10.95
CA ALA A 109 1.27 -14.52 -10.85
C ALA A 109 2.71 -14.46 -10.36
N CYS A 110 3.03 -15.13 -9.24
CA CYS A 110 4.36 -15.05 -8.64
C CYS A 110 5.40 -15.27 -9.74
N PRO A 111 6.40 -14.38 -9.87
CA PRO A 111 7.38 -14.49 -10.93
C PRO A 111 8.03 -15.87 -10.88
N ASN A 112 7.82 -16.69 -11.91
CA ASN A 112 8.45 -17.99 -12.02
C ASN A 112 9.89 -17.76 -12.49
N THR A 113 10.76 -17.46 -11.53
CA THR A 113 12.17 -17.15 -11.74
C THR A 113 12.89 -18.27 -12.51
N ALA A 114 12.50 -19.53 -12.33
CA ALA A 114 13.08 -20.66 -13.08
C ALA A 114 12.76 -20.60 -14.59
N LEU A 115 11.52 -20.30 -14.97
CA LEU A 115 11.14 -20.11 -16.37
C LEU A 115 11.72 -18.81 -16.95
N ALA A 116 11.85 -17.76 -16.14
CA ALA A 116 12.51 -16.52 -16.54
C ALA A 116 14.02 -16.75 -16.81
N VAL A 117 14.69 -17.56 -15.99
CA VAL A 117 16.09 -17.97 -16.17
C VAL A 117 16.28 -18.81 -17.44
N ASP A 118 15.35 -19.71 -17.76
CA ASP A 118 15.36 -20.47 -19.02
C ASP A 118 15.26 -19.58 -20.26
N LEU A 119 14.34 -18.61 -20.21
CA LEU A 119 14.16 -17.66 -21.30
C LEU A 119 15.39 -16.76 -21.46
N LEU A 120 15.98 -16.30 -20.36
CA LEU A 120 17.18 -15.46 -20.36
C LEU A 120 18.44 -16.21 -20.82
N SER A 121 18.55 -17.50 -20.50
CA SER A 121 19.74 -18.31 -20.83
C SER A 121 19.70 -18.92 -22.23
N SER A 122 18.52 -19.32 -22.71
CA SER A 122 18.38 -20.11 -23.95
C SER A 122 17.41 -19.54 -24.98
N GLY A 123 16.68 -18.47 -24.64
CA GLY A 123 15.65 -17.87 -25.50
C GLY A 123 14.39 -18.73 -25.68
N LYS A 124 14.30 -19.88 -25.00
CA LYS A 124 13.18 -20.83 -25.07
C LYS A 124 12.87 -21.36 -23.67
N TYR A 125 11.61 -21.72 -23.41
CA TYR A 125 11.21 -22.38 -22.17
C TYR A 125 11.49 -23.88 -22.23
N THR A 126 12.76 -24.27 -22.07
CA THR A 126 13.22 -25.66 -22.23
C THR A 126 12.64 -26.60 -21.17
N ARG A 127 12.41 -26.13 -19.94
CA ARG A 127 11.86 -26.95 -18.84
C ARG A 127 10.33 -26.95 -18.75
N MET A 128 9.63 -26.03 -19.42
CA MET A 128 8.17 -25.90 -19.36
C MET A 128 7.40 -27.16 -19.83
N PRO A 129 7.78 -27.83 -20.94
CA PRO A 129 7.07 -29.04 -21.37
C PRO A 129 7.14 -30.19 -20.36
N LEU A 130 8.23 -30.27 -19.59
CA LEU A 130 8.43 -31.28 -18.54
C LEU A 130 7.64 -30.97 -17.26
N MET A 131 7.29 -29.70 -17.05
CA MET A 131 6.55 -29.22 -15.89
C MET A 131 5.04 -29.16 -16.10
N LEU A 132 4.55 -29.30 -17.33
CA LEU A 132 3.11 -29.27 -17.65
C LEU A 132 2.24 -30.20 -16.79
N PRO A 133 2.64 -31.46 -16.50
CA PRO A 133 1.85 -32.35 -15.63
C PRO A 133 1.75 -31.82 -14.20
N GLN A 134 2.85 -31.28 -13.67
CA GLN A 134 2.92 -30.74 -12.31
C GLN A 134 2.21 -29.39 -12.19
N LEU A 135 2.28 -28.54 -13.23
CA LEU A 135 1.54 -27.28 -13.38
C LEU A 135 0.02 -27.52 -13.44
N ALA A 136 -0.40 -28.64 -14.04
CA ALA A 136 -1.80 -29.04 -14.09
C ALA A 136 -2.32 -29.51 -12.72
N GLU A 137 -1.53 -30.25 -11.94
CA GLU A 137 -1.88 -30.65 -10.56
C GLU A 137 -1.93 -29.46 -9.59
N SER A 138 -1.03 -28.49 -9.75
CA SER A 138 -0.91 -27.32 -8.89
C SER A 138 -1.95 -26.23 -9.12
N ALA A 139 -2.61 -26.24 -10.28
CA ALA A 139 -3.76 -25.38 -10.54
C ALA A 139 -4.94 -25.68 -9.60
N VAL A 140 -4.98 -26.87 -8.97
CA VAL A 140 -6.01 -27.27 -8.00
C VAL A 140 -5.68 -26.77 -6.58
N THR A 141 -4.41 -26.51 -6.28
CA THR A 141 -3.91 -26.19 -4.93
C THR A 141 -3.38 -24.77 -4.77
N ASN A 142 -3.44 -23.93 -5.82
CA ASN A 142 -2.89 -22.56 -5.84
C ASN A 142 -1.38 -22.51 -5.46
N ALA A 143 -0.60 -23.53 -5.80
CA ALA A 143 0.83 -23.58 -5.46
C ALA A 143 1.68 -23.92 -6.70
N VAL A 144 2.43 -22.96 -7.26
CA VAL A 144 3.30 -23.24 -8.42
C VAL A 144 4.45 -24.17 -8.01
N PRO A 145 4.65 -25.33 -8.67
CA PRO A 145 5.79 -26.18 -8.44
C PRO A 145 7.02 -25.46 -8.95
N LEU A 146 7.84 -24.98 -8.02
CA LEU A 146 9.19 -24.54 -8.32
C LEU A 146 10.05 -25.80 -8.42
N PRO A 147 10.69 -26.08 -9.57
CA PRO A 147 11.64 -27.16 -9.62
C PRO A 147 12.76 -26.83 -8.60
N PRO A 148 13.29 -27.83 -7.88
CA PRO A 148 14.41 -27.57 -6.98
C PRO A 148 15.55 -27.01 -7.81
N LEU A 149 15.90 -25.75 -7.56
CA LEU A 149 17.09 -25.14 -8.14
C LEU A 149 18.29 -25.94 -7.65
N SER A 150 19.17 -26.34 -8.57
CA SER A 150 20.48 -26.86 -8.15
C SER A 150 21.24 -25.76 -7.40
N ASN A 151 22.14 -26.15 -6.49
CA ASN A 151 22.95 -25.17 -5.76
C ASN A 151 23.72 -24.24 -6.72
N GLU A 152 24.20 -24.78 -7.84
CA GLU A 152 24.90 -24.01 -8.88
C GLU A 152 24.00 -22.97 -9.57
N GLU A 153 22.74 -23.32 -9.88
CA GLU A 153 21.77 -22.38 -10.46
C GLU A 153 21.34 -21.30 -9.45
N ALA A 154 21.24 -21.67 -8.17
CA ALA A 154 20.97 -20.72 -7.09
C ALA A 154 22.13 -19.72 -6.92
N ASP A 155 23.38 -20.19 -6.91
CA ASP A 155 24.57 -19.35 -6.79
C ASP A 155 24.70 -18.35 -7.94
N LEU A 156 24.40 -18.79 -9.17
CA LEU A 156 24.44 -17.91 -10.34
C LEU A 156 23.34 -16.85 -10.31
N THR A 157 22.14 -17.20 -9.83
CA THR A 157 21.04 -16.25 -9.63
C THR A 157 21.36 -15.23 -8.56
N MET A 158 21.96 -15.67 -7.45
CA MET A 158 22.43 -14.82 -6.37
C MET A 158 23.51 -13.83 -6.82
N SER A 159 24.45 -14.27 -7.65
CA SER A 159 25.48 -13.40 -8.24
C SER A 159 24.87 -12.30 -9.12
N LYS A 160 23.86 -12.63 -9.92
CA LYS A 160 23.13 -11.66 -10.75
C LYS A 160 22.34 -10.66 -9.91
N LEU A 161 21.64 -11.11 -8.87
CA LEU A 161 20.94 -10.23 -7.94
C LEU A 161 21.90 -9.24 -7.26
N ASN A 162 23.02 -9.74 -6.74
CA ASN A 162 24.05 -8.90 -6.13
C ASN A 162 24.62 -7.88 -7.14
N SER A 163 24.78 -8.27 -8.40
CA SER A 163 25.25 -7.36 -9.46
C SER A 163 24.23 -6.24 -9.74
N GLU A 164 22.94 -6.57 -9.82
CA GLU A 164 21.87 -5.58 -10.01
C GLU A 164 21.75 -4.62 -8.81
N TYR A 165 21.78 -5.14 -7.58
CA TYR A 165 21.79 -4.30 -6.38
C TYR A 165 22.96 -3.32 -6.39
N ASN A 166 24.18 -3.81 -6.67
CA ASN A 166 25.36 -2.96 -6.82
C ASN A 166 25.17 -1.90 -7.89
N LEU A 167 24.71 -2.27 -9.08
CA LEU A 167 24.54 -1.33 -10.17
C LEU A 167 23.53 -0.22 -9.83
N GLN A 168 22.42 -0.56 -9.18
CA GLN A 168 21.40 0.40 -8.76
C GLN A 168 21.86 1.29 -7.61
N PHE A 169 22.63 0.74 -6.66
CA PHE A 169 23.23 1.51 -5.56
C PHE A 169 24.36 2.43 -6.04
N TRP A 170 25.23 1.98 -6.94
CA TRP A 170 26.31 2.82 -7.47
C TRP A 170 25.80 4.00 -8.31
N ARG A 171 24.60 3.87 -8.88
CA ARG A 171 23.87 4.94 -9.59
C ARG A 171 23.13 5.88 -8.64
N SER A 172 22.89 5.48 -7.40
CA SER A 172 22.20 6.32 -6.43
C SER A 172 23.13 7.44 -5.93
N LYS A 173 22.53 8.54 -5.50
CA LYS A 173 23.25 9.64 -4.84
C LYS A 173 23.50 9.33 -3.37
N CYS A 174 22.70 8.45 -2.78
CA CYS A 174 22.74 8.13 -1.37
C CYS A 174 24.03 7.39 -0.95
N LYS A 175 24.76 6.78 -1.89
CA LYS A 175 26.04 6.09 -1.62
C LYS A 175 27.09 6.98 -0.94
N ASP A 176 27.06 8.29 -1.20
CA ASP A 176 28.03 9.26 -0.67
C ASP A 176 27.60 9.80 0.72
N LEU A 177 26.50 9.30 1.29
CA LEU A 177 25.85 9.83 2.50
C LEU A 177 25.96 8.89 3.72
N PHE A 178 27.12 8.27 3.92
CA PHE A 178 27.40 7.35 5.04
C PHE A 178 26.44 6.16 5.12
N ILE A 179 25.99 5.68 3.96
CA ILE A 179 25.14 4.50 3.85
C ILE A 179 26.01 3.32 3.47
N THR A 180 25.85 2.22 4.19
CA THR A 180 26.41 0.94 3.81
C THR A 180 25.35 0.05 3.18
N MET A 181 25.78 -0.75 2.22
CA MET A 181 24.96 -1.79 1.60
C MET A 181 25.61 -3.14 1.84
N GLU A 182 24.84 -4.06 2.40
CA GLU A 182 25.28 -5.43 2.70
C GLU A 182 24.39 -6.45 1.99
N PHE A 183 24.99 -7.54 1.51
CA PHE A 183 24.27 -8.64 0.88
C PHE A 183 24.18 -9.81 1.84
N ARG A 184 22.97 -10.32 2.08
CA ARG A 184 22.78 -11.50 2.92
C ARG A 184 21.67 -12.38 2.35
N ASN A 185 22.03 -13.58 1.91
CA ASN A 185 21.09 -14.60 1.41
C ASN A 185 20.12 -14.06 0.33
N GLY A 186 20.60 -13.22 -0.58
CA GLY A 186 19.82 -12.69 -1.71
C GLY A 186 19.05 -11.41 -1.39
N ASN A 187 19.11 -10.98 -0.12
CA ASN A 187 18.56 -9.72 0.34
C ASN A 187 19.62 -8.63 0.28
N CYS A 188 19.17 -7.43 -0.04
CA CYS A 188 19.94 -6.22 0.01
C CYS A 188 19.60 -5.47 1.31
N ILE A 189 20.58 -5.24 2.18
CA ILE A 189 20.41 -4.50 3.42
C ILE A 189 21.04 -3.12 3.22
N ILE A 190 20.23 -2.07 3.30
CA ILE A 190 20.67 -0.68 3.30
C ILE A 190 20.70 -0.21 4.76
N LYS A 191 21.84 0.29 5.21
CA LYS A 191 22.01 0.75 6.60
C LYS A 191 22.67 2.12 6.63
N ARG A 192 22.07 3.04 7.39
CA ARG A 192 22.76 4.24 7.89
C ARG A 192 23.03 3.99 9.36
N GLU A 193 24.30 3.95 9.74
CA GLU A 193 24.71 3.64 11.10
C GLU A 193 23.97 4.53 12.10
N GLN A 194 23.47 3.97 13.21
CA GLN A 194 22.69 4.68 14.24
C GLN A 194 21.31 5.23 13.84
N PHE A 195 20.98 5.32 12.56
CA PHE A 195 19.71 5.87 12.09
C PHE A 195 18.69 4.79 11.74
N PHE A 196 18.98 3.96 10.74
CA PHE A 196 18.05 2.94 10.26
C PHE A 196 18.71 1.79 9.51
N SER A 197 17.99 0.68 9.39
CA SER A 197 18.33 -0.48 8.57
C SER A 197 17.09 -0.93 7.80
N VAL A 198 17.20 -1.06 6.48
CA VAL A 198 16.11 -1.50 5.59
C VAL A 198 16.59 -2.70 4.78
N THR A 199 15.86 -3.80 4.86
CA THR A 199 16.11 -5.03 4.11
C THR A 199 15.13 -5.11 2.94
N LEU A 200 15.68 -5.23 1.74
CA LEU A 200 14.96 -5.28 0.48
C LEU A 200 15.26 -6.58 -0.25
N ILE A 201 14.32 -6.98 -1.10
CA ILE A 201 14.51 -8.00 -2.11
C ILE A 201 14.01 -7.49 -3.46
N TYR A 202 14.68 -7.88 -4.53
CA TYR A 202 14.30 -7.58 -5.90
C TYR A 202 14.06 -8.87 -6.67
N ASP A 203 12.92 -8.96 -7.35
CA ASP A 203 12.52 -10.15 -8.12
C ASP A 203 12.73 -9.96 -9.64
N PHE A 204 13.60 -9.03 -10.04
CA PHE A 204 13.83 -8.57 -11.43
C PHE A 204 12.66 -7.80 -12.06
N PHE A 205 11.54 -7.62 -11.35
CA PHE A 205 10.39 -6.86 -11.82
C PHE A 205 10.00 -5.72 -10.88
N SER A 206 9.97 -6.02 -9.58
CA SER A 206 9.50 -5.21 -8.47
C SER A 206 10.42 -5.34 -7.24
N TRP A 207 10.50 -4.27 -6.47
CA TRP A 207 11.18 -4.25 -5.18
C TRP A 207 10.20 -4.55 -4.06
N GLN A 208 10.64 -5.25 -3.02
CA GLN A 208 9.82 -5.54 -1.85
C GLN A 208 10.63 -5.28 -0.57
N THR A 209 10.00 -4.66 0.42
CA THR A 209 10.58 -4.48 1.74
C THR A 209 10.30 -5.71 2.59
N LEU A 210 11.36 -6.35 3.09
CA LEU A 210 11.25 -7.48 4.00
C LEU A 210 11.27 -7.01 5.46
N SER A 211 12.08 -5.99 5.76
CA SER A 211 12.16 -5.42 7.11
C SER A 211 12.62 -3.98 7.04
N ALA A 212 12.15 -3.16 7.97
CA ALA A 212 12.67 -1.82 8.20
C ALA A 212 12.74 -1.59 9.69
N VAL A 213 13.91 -1.16 10.18
CA VAL A 213 14.20 -0.98 11.59
C VAL A 213 14.76 0.42 11.80
N PRO A 214 14.07 1.28 12.58
CA PRO A 214 14.57 2.61 12.93
C PRO A 214 15.53 2.49 14.12
N LEU A 215 16.81 2.22 13.84
CA LEU A 215 17.87 2.04 14.86
C LEU A 215 18.01 3.24 15.81
N LEU A 216 17.62 4.43 15.37
CA LEU A 216 17.62 5.64 16.19
C LEU A 216 16.81 5.48 17.50
N LEU A 217 15.73 4.68 17.48
CA LEU A 217 14.90 4.47 18.68
C LEU A 217 15.66 3.76 19.80
N GLU A 218 16.57 2.83 19.47
CA GLU A 218 17.43 2.19 20.47
C GLU A 218 18.32 3.22 21.18
N GLN A 219 18.78 4.24 20.47
CA GLN A 219 19.56 5.33 21.08
C GLN A 219 18.71 6.17 22.04
N PHE A 220 17.41 6.29 21.78
CA PHE A 220 16.47 6.99 22.66
C PHE A 220 16.15 6.16 23.93
N GLY A 221 16.65 4.94 24.04
CA GLY A 221 16.25 3.97 25.07
C GLY A 221 14.85 3.40 24.83
N CYS A 222 14.29 3.58 23.63
CA CYS A 222 13.01 3.02 23.24
C CYS A 222 13.23 1.65 22.58
N SER A 223 12.27 0.75 22.77
CA SER A 223 12.26 -0.52 22.03
C SER A 223 12.10 -0.23 20.54
N THR A 224 12.95 -0.85 19.71
CA THR A 224 12.75 -0.92 18.25
C THR A 224 11.60 -1.84 17.87
N ASP A 225 11.03 -2.58 18.83
CA ASP A 225 9.81 -3.37 18.63
C ASP A 225 8.57 -2.61 19.10
N GLY A 226 7.55 -2.54 18.25
CA GLY A 226 6.26 -1.89 18.55
C GLY A 226 5.71 -1.03 17.40
N GLU A 227 4.81 -0.10 17.74
CA GLU A 227 4.07 0.72 16.77
C GLU A 227 4.98 1.62 15.91
N ALA A 228 6.08 2.13 16.48
CA ALA A 228 7.01 2.99 15.75
C ALA A 228 7.71 2.24 14.61
N ARG A 229 8.12 0.98 14.83
CA ARG A 229 8.67 0.11 13.79
C ARG A 229 7.63 -0.27 12.75
N THR A 230 6.40 -0.57 13.17
CA THR A 230 5.30 -0.85 12.23
C THR A 230 5.01 0.36 11.35
N SER A 231 5.00 1.56 11.93
CA SER A 231 4.78 2.82 11.20
C SER A 231 5.92 3.11 10.22
N PHE A 232 7.17 2.94 10.67
CA PHE A 232 8.34 3.07 9.81
C PHE A 232 8.33 2.08 8.65
N PHE A 233 8.08 0.79 8.93
CA PHE A 233 7.97 -0.24 7.91
C PHE A 233 6.86 0.04 6.90
N THR A 234 5.70 0.52 7.38
CA THR A 234 4.57 0.90 6.53
C THR A 234 4.94 2.07 5.61
N LEU A 235 5.63 3.09 6.13
CA LEU A 235 6.13 4.22 5.35
C LEU A 235 7.10 3.79 4.25
N ILE A 236 8.04 2.90 4.56
CA ILE A 236 8.97 2.36 3.56
C ILE A 236 8.23 1.52 2.52
N ASN A 237 7.25 0.71 2.91
CA ASN A 237 6.43 -0.05 1.96
C ASN A 237 5.67 0.85 1.00
N TYR A 238 5.09 1.96 1.47
CA TYR A 238 4.45 2.93 0.60
C TYR A 238 5.45 3.56 -0.39
N CYS A 239 6.65 3.92 0.09
CA CYS A 239 7.71 4.45 -0.77
C CYS A 239 8.10 3.44 -1.88
N VAL A 240 8.33 2.18 -1.51
CA VAL A 240 8.66 1.11 -2.47
C VAL A 240 7.51 0.86 -3.45
N ALA A 241 6.25 0.88 -2.99
CA ALA A 241 5.08 0.69 -3.86
C ALA A 241 4.93 1.82 -4.89
N ILE A 242 5.14 3.07 -4.48
CA ILE A 242 5.15 4.22 -5.39
C ILE A 242 6.27 4.07 -6.42
N TYR A 243 7.48 3.74 -5.97
CA TYR A 243 8.60 3.52 -6.88
C TYR A 243 8.32 2.39 -7.88
N ASN A 244 7.75 1.26 -7.44
CA ASN A 244 7.42 0.16 -8.34
C ASN A 244 6.43 0.56 -9.44
N LYS A 245 5.52 1.49 -9.15
CA LYS A 245 4.55 2.04 -10.11
C LYS A 245 5.18 3.04 -11.07
N GLU A 246 6.02 3.95 -10.57
CA GLU A 246 6.55 5.06 -11.38
C GLU A 246 7.88 4.76 -12.06
N LYS A 247 8.72 3.91 -11.43
CA LYS A 247 10.09 3.54 -11.85
C LYS A 247 10.97 4.74 -12.19
N LYS A 248 10.79 5.85 -11.46
CA LYS A 248 11.58 7.08 -11.62
C LYS A 248 12.68 7.14 -10.57
N GLY A 249 13.88 7.55 -10.98
CA GLY A 249 15.01 7.71 -10.08
C GLY A 249 15.60 6.38 -9.60
N SER A 250 16.29 6.42 -8.45
CA SER A 250 16.84 5.24 -7.79
C SER A 250 16.00 4.89 -6.57
N ILE A 251 15.62 3.62 -6.43
CA ILE A 251 14.92 3.10 -5.24
C ILE A 251 15.69 3.40 -3.94
N PHE A 252 17.02 3.38 -4.01
CA PHE A 252 17.88 3.63 -2.85
C PHE A 252 17.79 5.09 -2.39
N ASP A 253 17.70 6.03 -3.33
CA ASP A 253 17.55 7.46 -3.02
C ASP A 253 16.18 7.74 -2.40
N GLU A 254 15.11 7.13 -2.93
CA GLU A 254 13.74 7.29 -2.42
C GLU A 254 13.58 6.72 -1.01
N ILE A 255 14.13 5.52 -0.78
CA ILE A 255 14.14 4.88 0.55
C ILE A 255 14.97 5.71 1.51
N PHE A 256 16.16 6.15 1.10
CA PHE A 256 17.00 6.99 1.94
C PHE A 256 16.30 8.28 2.32
N ALA A 257 15.74 9.02 1.36
CA ALA A 257 15.07 10.29 1.62
C ALA A 257 13.90 10.11 2.59
N SER A 258 13.08 9.07 2.37
CA SER A 258 11.93 8.76 3.23
C SER A 258 12.34 8.34 4.64
N ALA A 259 13.34 7.46 4.74
CA ALA A 259 13.84 6.98 6.02
C ALA A 259 14.53 8.08 6.81
N ASN A 260 15.33 8.90 6.12
CA ASN A 260 16.08 9.97 6.76
C ASN A 260 15.18 11.10 7.25
N LEU A 261 14.17 11.46 6.46
CA LEU A 261 13.15 12.41 6.88
C LEU A 261 12.42 11.93 8.14
N TYR A 262 12.07 10.64 8.20
CA TYR A 262 11.45 10.05 9.40
C TYR A 262 12.37 10.14 10.62
N CYS A 263 13.66 9.82 10.48
CA CYS A 263 14.62 9.95 11.57
C CYS A 263 14.82 11.41 12.03
N GLY A 264 14.98 12.36 11.09
CA GLY A 264 15.13 13.78 11.44
C GLY A 264 13.93 14.32 12.22
N LYS A 265 12.72 13.93 11.80
CA LYS A 265 11.46 14.24 12.51
C LYS A 265 11.46 13.71 13.95
N LEU A 266 11.88 12.45 14.14
CA LEU A 266 11.99 11.86 15.47
C LEU A 266 12.98 12.62 16.38
N ILE A 267 14.13 13.06 15.84
CA ILE A 267 15.09 13.88 16.58
C ILE A 267 14.45 15.21 17.00
N MET A 268 13.79 15.91 16.06
CA MET A 268 13.17 17.20 16.33
C MET A 268 12.05 17.10 17.39
N ASP A 269 11.18 16.09 17.30
CA ASP A 269 10.11 15.88 18.29
C ASP A 269 10.70 15.51 19.66
N LYS A 270 11.80 14.74 19.71
CA LYS A 270 12.47 14.42 20.97
C LYS A 270 13.10 15.64 21.63
N LEU A 271 13.82 16.46 20.87
CA LEU A 271 14.43 17.70 21.34
C LEU A 271 13.36 18.68 21.84
N LYS A 272 12.25 18.81 21.12
CA LYS A 272 11.12 19.63 21.53
C LYS A 272 10.50 19.15 22.84
N SER A 273 10.27 17.84 22.98
CA SER A 273 9.75 17.25 24.21
C SER A 273 10.65 17.60 25.40
N GLN A 274 11.97 17.43 25.23
CA GLN A 274 12.94 17.77 26.27
C GLN A 274 12.93 19.27 26.58
N ALA A 275 12.90 20.15 25.57
CA ALA A 275 12.82 21.60 25.80
C ALA A 275 11.57 21.99 26.62
N SER A 276 10.44 21.36 26.33
CA SER A 276 9.20 21.51 27.11
C SER A 276 9.37 21.05 28.56
N ASP A 277 10.01 19.90 28.78
CA ASP A 277 10.26 19.36 30.12
C ASP A 277 11.19 20.29 30.91
N TYR A 278 12.30 20.73 30.31
CA TYR A 278 13.25 21.68 30.90
C TYR A 278 12.58 23.01 31.29
N LYS A 279 11.72 23.56 30.42
CA LYS A 279 10.93 24.76 30.70
C LYS A 279 9.98 24.55 31.88
N SER A 280 9.27 23.41 31.91
CA SER A 280 8.32 23.10 32.97
C SER A 280 8.99 22.99 34.35
N LEU A 281 10.22 22.48 34.37
CA LEU A 281 11.06 22.32 35.56
C LEU A 281 11.80 23.61 35.96
N LYS A 282 11.65 24.71 35.20
CA LYS A 282 12.35 26.00 35.41
C LYS A 282 13.86 25.84 35.56
N MET A 283 14.44 24.98 34.72
CA MET A 283 15.89 24.76 34.68
C MET A 283 16.56 25.82 33.78
N THR A 284 17.63 25.44 33.07
CA THR A 284 18.41 26.33 32.18
C THR A 284 17.62 26.88 31.01
N VAL A 285 16.55 26.21 30.59
CA VAL A 285 15.66 26.63 29.48
C VAL A 285 14.51 27.47 30.03
N THR A 286 14.31 28.64 29.45
CA THR A 286 13.27 29.60 29.87
C THR A 286 12.05 29.54 28.97
N ASP A 287 12.26 29.37 27.66
CA ASP A 287 11.21 29.25 26.67
C ASP A 287 11.70 28.51 25.42
N PHE A 288 10.78 28.12 24.53
CA PHE A 288 11.11 27.51 23.24
C PHE A 288 10.03 27.82 22.18
N ARG A 289 10.42 27.81 20.90
CA ARG A 289 9.52 27.97 19.75
C ARG A 289 9.74 26.84 18.76
N TYR A 290 8.67 26.31 18.19
CA TYR A 290 8.73 25.22 17.21
C TYR A 290 7.82 25.54 16.03
N TYR A 291 8.39 25.78 14.85
CA TYR A 291 7.67 26.33 13.69
C TYR A 291 8.31 25.90 12.36
N VAL A 292 7.62 26.17 11.24
CA VAL A 292 8.21 26.05 9.89
C VAL A 292 8.58 27.44 9.40
N THR A 293 9.72 27.61 8.73
CA THR A 293 10.16 28.94 8.26
C THR A 293 9.16 29.67 7.37
N SER A 294 8.27 28.96 6.66
CA SER A 294 7.21 29.56 5.86
C SER A 294 6.02 30.09 6.68
N ASP A 295 5.89 29.68 7.94
CA ASP A 295 4.85 30.12 8.87
C ASP A 295 5.41 30.23 10.30
N PRO A 296 6.24 31.26 10.58
CA PRO A 296 6.95 31.39 11.85
C PRO A 296 6.05 31.76 13.03
N ASP A 297 4.88 32.34 12.76
CA ASP A 297 3.93 32.76 13.78
C ASP A 297 3.11 31.58 14.32
N HIS A 298 3.07 30.45 13.59
CA HIS A 298 2.32 29.27 13.97
C HIS A 298 3.16 28.26 14.75
N MET A 299 2.87 28.11 16.05
CA MET A 299 3.47 27.05 16.86
C MET A 299 2.95 25.67 16.48
N LEU A 300 3.87 24.78 16.14
CA LEU A 300 3.58 23.40 15.78
C LEU A 300 3.43 22.51 17.02
N LEU A 301 2.48 21.58 16.97
CA LEU A 301 2.32 20.55 18.00
C LEU A 301 3.13 19.27 17.71
N SER A 302 3.25 18.86 16.44
CA SER A 302 4.04 17.70 16.01
C SER A 302 4.54 17.89 14.57
N CYS A 303 5.60 17.17 14.20
CA CYS A 303 6.15 17.18 12.85
C CYS A 303 5.61 16.04 11.94
N SER A 304 4.69 15.20 12.40
CA SER A 304 4.19 14.03 11.65
C SER A 304 3.72 14.37 10.24
N ASP A 305 3.00 15.48 10.07
CA ASP A 305 2.39 15.87 8.78
C ASP A 305 3.22 16.85 7.94
N ILE A 306 4.37 17.29 8.46
CA ILE A 306 5.14 18.36 7.82
C ILE A 306 6.12 17.76 6.82
N ARG A 307 6.04 18.13 5.54
CA ARG A 307 7.08 17.84 4.55
C ARG A 307 7.67 19.16 4.08
N PRO A 308 8.86 19.54 4.58
CA PRO A 308 9.48 20.80 4.18
C PRO A 308 9.74 20.81 2.67
N LYS A 309 9.42 21.93 2.02
CA LYS A 309 9.81 22.19 0.62
C LYS A 309 11.31 22.50 0.52
N GLU A 310 11.80 22.73 -0.70
CA GLU A 310 13.24 22.90 -0.97
C GLU A 310 13.90 24.02 -0.16
N ASP A 311 13.18 25.09 0.17
CA ASP A 311 13.69 26.24 0.92
C ASP A 311 13.06 26.38 2.32
N GLU A 312 12.30 25.38 2.76
CA GLU A 312 11.64 25.39 4.07
C GLU A 312 12.43 24.57 5.08
N PHE A 313 12.52 25.09 6.31
CA PHE A 313 13.12 24.38 7.44
C PHE A 313 12.08 24.22 8.54
N LEU A 314 12.12 23.08 9.21
CA LEU A 314 11.49 22.90 10.50
C LEU A 314 12.46 23.37 11.57
N VAL A 315 12.05 24.33 12.40
CA VAL A 315 12.93 25.04 13.33
C VAL A 315 12.45 24.84 14.77
N LEU A 316 13.40 24.50 15.65
CA LEU A 316 13.24 24.53 17.10
C LEU A 316 14.23 25.54 17.68
N GLU A 317 13.72 26.61 18.26
CA GLU A 317 14.49 27.60 19.02
C GLU A 317 14.34 27.31 20.51
N VAL A 318 15.45 27.18 21.23
CA VAL A 318 15.48 26.92 22.67
C VAL A 318 16.19 28.08 23.36
N ILE A 319 15.44 28.88 24.11
CA ILE A 319 15.94 30.06 24.82
C ILE A 319 16.44 29.63 26.21
N CYS A 320 17.71 29.88 26.49
CA CYS A 320 18.43 29.37 27.65
C CYS A 320 19.45 30.36 28.21
N PHE A 321 20.01 30.05 29.38
CA PHE A 321 20.99 30.88 30.09
C PHE A 321 20.53 32.34 30.31
N PRO A 322 19.38 32.58 30.95
CA PRO A 322 18.74 33.91 31.02
C PRO A 322 19.58 35.01 31.65
N ASN A 323 20.59 34.67 32.46
CA ASN A 323 21.43 35.64 33.14
C ASN A 323 22.78 35.86 32.43
N PHE A 324 22.96 35.28 31.23
CA PHE A 324 24.05 35.69 30.36
C PHE A 324 23.74 37.08 29.80
N GLN A 325 24.63 38.05 30.05
CA GLN A 325 24.55 39.39 29.47
C GLN A 325 25.92 39.88 29.06
N HIS A 326 26.09 40.19 27.77
CA HIS A 326 27.29 40.81 27.22
C HIS A 326 26.87 41.85 26.18
N ASP A 327 27.28 43.11 26.37
CA ASP A 327 26.82 44.26 25.57
C ASP A 327 25.29 44.40 25.56
N ASP A 328 24.68 44.14 24.40
CA ASP A 328 23.22 44.18 24.12
C ASP A 328 22.61 42.76 24.04
N LEU A 329 23.41 41.70 24.22
CA LEU A 329 22.95 40.32 24.19
C LEU A 329 22.39 39.92 25.56
N GLU A 330 21.17 39.39 25.57
CA GLU A 330 20.50 38.85 26.76
C GLU A 330 20.11 37.39 26.51
N GLY A 331 20.69 36.48 27.28
CA GLY A 331 20.49 35.04 27.11
C GLY A 331 21.16 34.46 25.87
N LEU A 332 20.90 33.18 25.64
CA LEU A 332 21.36 32.45 24.45
C LEU A 332 20.21 31.61 23.87
N THR A 333 20.19 31.49 22.56
CA THR A 333 19.23 30.68 21.83
C THR A 333 19.96 29.61 21.03
N LEU A 334 19.66 28.36 21.33
CA LEU A 334 20.06 27.22 20.51
C LEU A 334 19.00 27.01 19.43
N VAL A 335 19.43 26.95 18.18
CA VAL A 335 18.53 26.76 17.05
C VAL A 335 18.84 25.44 16.36
N PHE A 336 17.86 24.54 16.37
CA PHE A 336 17.89 23.30 15.61
C PHE A 336 17.05 23.47 14.34
N LYS A 337 17.64 23.18 13.17
CA LYS A 337 17.00 23.32 11.86
C LYS A 337 17.04 21.99 11.13
N MET A 338 15.88 21.47 10.74
CA MET A 338 15.76 20.29 9.89
C MET A 338 15.39 20.69 8.46
N ASP A 339 16.15 20.20 7.48
CA ASP A 339 15.89 20.40 6.05
C ASP A 339 14.89 19.39 5.46
N LYS A 340 14.55 19.54 4.16
CA LYS A 340 13.68 18.59 3.42
C LYS A 340 14.21 17.16 3.38
N CYS A 341 15.51 16.96 3.56
CA CYS A 341 16.15 15.66 3.52
C CYS A 341 16.18 15.00 4.91
N GLY A 342 15.70 15.67 5.96
CA GLY A 342 15.74 15.17 7.33
C GLY A 342 17.10 15.35 8.02
N ARG A 343 17.99 16.20 7.49
CA ARG A 343 19.26 16.54 8.16
C ARG A 343 18.99 17.63 9.18
N VAL A 344 19.38 17.38 10.42
CA VAL A 344 19.23 18.32 11.52
C VAL A 344 20.57 19.00 11.76
N ASN A 345 20.59 20.33 11.77
CA ASN A 345 21.76 21.13 12.11
C ASN A 345 21.46 21.93 13.38
N MET A 346 22.48 22.22 14.17
CA MET A 346 22.37 23.07 15.37
C MET A 346 23.38 24.22 15.30
N GLU A 347 22.92 25.41 15.69
CA GLU A 347 23.75 26.59 15.86
C GLU A 347 23.29 27.45 17.04
N THR A 348 24.20 28.27 17.56
CA THR A 348 23.91 29.33 18.54
C THR A 348 23.73 30.67 17.83
N LEU A 349 22.67 31.43 18.18
CA LEU A 349 22.31 32.67 17.47
C LEU A 349 23.16 33.88 17.88
N GLU A 350 23.28 34.13 19.18
CA GLU A 350 23.76 35.41 19.72
C GLU A 350 25.29 35.52 19.66
N ILE A 351 25.98 34.40 19.88
CA ILE A 351 27.44 34.31 19.76
C ILE A 351 27.75 33.49 18.53
N ALA A 352 28.17 34.18 17.47
CA ALA A 352 28.56 33.55 16.22
C ALA A 352 29.70 32.54 16.46
N ASP A 353 29.56 31.36 15.85
CA ASP A 353 30.52 30.27 15.91
C ASP A 353 30.84 29.73 17.33
N LEU A 354 30.04 30.06 18.36
CA LEU A 354 30.23 29.45 19.68
C LEU A 354 30.08 27.94 19.60
N LEU A 355 28.98 27.48 18.99
CA LEU A 355 28.80 26.07 18.67
C LEU A 355 27.98 25.92 17.40
N ARG A 356 28.51 25.15 16.45
CA ARG A 356 27.82 24.78 15.22
C ARG A 356 28.07 23.30 14.91
N ALA A 357 27.00 22.56 14.67
CA ALA A 357 27.04 21.15 14.33
C ALA A 357 26.09 20.87 13.16
N ASN A 358 26.55 20.07 12.20
CA ASN A 358 25.76 19.70 11.02
C ASN A 358 25.46 18.20 11.05
N ASP A 359 24.29 17.82 10.53
CA ASP A 359 23.82 16.42 10.42
C ASP A 359 23.93 15.65 11.75
N ILE A 360 23.36 16.24 12.80
CA ILE A 360 23.46 15.72 14.16
C ILE A 360 22.66 14.42 14.34
N SER A 361 23.24 13.47 15.07
CA SER A 361 22.54 12.29 15.62
C SER A 361 22.23 12.44 17.10
N GLU A 362 22.90 13.38 17.80
CA GLU A 362 22.70 13.63 19.21
C GLU A 362 21.35 14.29 19.46
N HIS A 363 20.49 13.58 20.18
CA HIS A 363 19.09 13.92 20.42
C HIS A 363 18.84 14.33 21.87
N ARG A 364 19.89 14.33 22.71
CA ARG A 364 19.80 14.73 24.10
C ARG A 364 20.16 16.21 24.26
N LEU A 365 19.16 17.01 24.62
CA LEU A 365 19.27 18.45 24.81
C LEU A 365 20.21 18.82 25.96
N ASP A 366 20.27 18.00 27.01
CA ASP A 366 21.18 18.19 28.15
C ASP A 366 22.64 18.23 27.72
N GLN A 367 23.06 17.29 26.87
CA GLN A 367 24.42 17.24 26.33
C GLN A 367 24.75 18.45 25.46
N TRP A 368 23.77 18.96 24.69
CA TRP A 368 23.93 20.20 23.95
C TRP A 368 24.06 21.42 24.88
N LEU A 369 23.24 21.50 25.93
CA LEU A 369 23.31 22.56 26.94
C LEU A 369 24.64 22.52 27.71
N GLU A 370 25.14 21.33 28.08
CA GLU A 370 26.45 21.16 28.73
C GLU A 370 27.60 21.62 27.82
N ASN A 371 27.57 21.23 26.54
CA ASN A 371 28.57 21.66 25.57
C ASN A 371 28.58 23.18 25.40
N VAL A 372 27.40 23.79 25.27
CA VAL A 372 27.27 25.26 25.20
C VAL A 372 27.75 25.90 26.50
N ALA A 373 27.39 25.36 27.67
CA ALA A 373 27.81 25.91 28.95
C ALA A 373 29.33 25.89 29.12
N ALA A 374 30.00 24.80 28.73
CA ALA A 374 31.46 24.68 28.81
C ALA A 374 32.18 25.64 27.86
N LEU A 375 31.62 25.89 26.67
CA LEU A 375 32.17 26.85 25.71
C LEU A 375 31.88 28.30 26.13
N LEU A 376 30.69 28.55 26.69
CA LEU A 376 30.31 29.84 27.23
C LEU A 376 31.22 30.25 28.39
N GLU A 377 31.50 29.35 29.33
CA GLU A 377 32.43 29.62 30.44
C GLU A 377 33.81 30.04 29.92
N LYS A 378 34.36 29.30 28.95
CA LYS A 378 35.64 29.67 28.31
C LYS A 378 35.58 31.02 27.63
N TYR A 379 34.49 31.31 26.92
CA TYR A 379 34.26 32.60 26.26
C TYR A 379 34.27 33.75 27.28
N GLN A 380 33.51 33.62 28.37
CA GLN A 380 33.44 34.64 29.42
C GLN A 380 34.81 34.83 30.11
N LEU A 381 35.52 33.75 30.45
CA LEU A 381 36.83 33.83 31.08
C LEU A 381 37.90 34.48 30.19
N ASN A 382 37.83 34.26 28.87
CA ASN A 382 38.74 34.89 27.92
C ASN A 382 38.52 36.41 27.84
N ILE A 383 37.26 36.87 27.81
CA ILE A 383 36.93 38.30 27.82
C ILE A 383 37.48 39.00 29.07
N LEU A 384 37.44 38.31 30.21
CA LEU A 384 37.87 38.85 31.49
C LEU A 384 39.40 38.91 31.68
N ASN A 385 40.22 38.48 30.71
CA ASN A 385 41.69 38.43 30.81
C ASN A 385 42.16 37.83 32.17
N ASN A 386 41.62 36.64 32.44
CA ASN A 386 41.62 35.90 33.70
C ASN A 386 42.81 36.10 34.67
N THR A 387 42.64 36.96 35.69
CA THR A 387 43.51 37.05 36.89
C THR A 387 42.79 36.73 38.20
N ALA A 388 41.50 36.38 38.18
CA ALA A 388 40.67 36.18 39.38
C ALA A 388 40.00 34.79 39.37
N ASN A 389 39.80 34.19 40.55
CA ASN A 389 39.07 32.94 40.72
C ASN A 389 37.57 33.15 40.42
N VAL A 390 37.17 33.21 39.15
CA VAL A 390 35.76 33.37 38.72
C VAL A 390 35.31 32.07 38.04
N PHE A 391 34.06 31.65 38.25
CA PHE A 391 33.47 30.49 37.59
C PHE A 391 32.02 30.78 37.18
N MET A 392 31.51 30.10 36.15
CA MET A 392 30.14 30.32 35.65
C MET A 392 29.13 29.42 36.37
N ASN A 393 27.94 29.93 36.66
CA ASN A 393 26.79 29.11 37.02
C ASN A 393 26.18 28.48 35.76
N HIS A 394 26.37 27.18 35.58
CA HIS A 394 25.89 26.43 34.41
C HIS A 394 24.36 26.38 34.25
N ALA A 395 23.58 26.73 35.28
CA ALA A 395 22.11 26.81 35.16
C ALA A 395 21.63 28.16 34.61
N THR A 396 22.36 29.24 34.86
CA THR A 396 21.89 30.61 34.58
C THR A 396 22.78 31.36 33.59
N GLY A 397 24.04 30.94 33.39
CA GLY A 397 25.05 31.65 32.59
C GLY A 397 25.70 32.84 33.30
N SER A 398 25.39 33.06 34.59
CA SER A 398 25.95 34.15 35.39
C SER A 398 27.31 33.79 35.99
N LEU A 399 28.18 34.78 36.20
CA LEU A 399 29.48 34.60 36.83
C LEU A 399 29.37 34.62 38.36
N ASN A 400 30.13 33.76 39.02
CA ASN A 400 30.25 33.68 40.47
C ASN A 400 31.69 34.00 40.89
N ILE A 401 31.82 34.83 41.92
CA ILE A 401 33.08 35.14 42.57
C ILE A 401 33.05 34.56 43.99
N PRO A 402 34.03 33.75 44.40
CA PRO A 402 34.15 33.26 45.77
C PRO A 402 34.10 34.42 46.77
N GLY A 403 33.13 34.38 47.69
CA GLY A 403 32.94 35.39 48.73
C GLY A 403 31.96 36.52 48.41
N PHE A 404 31.44 36.61 47.17
CA PHE A 404 30.30 37.47 46.85
C PHE A 404 28.98 36.73 47.03
N ALA A 405 27.98 37.40 47.60
CA ALA A 405 26.68 36.80 47.92
C ALA A 405 25.74 36.68 46.71
N SER A 406 26.00 37.44 45.64
CA SER A 406 25.16 37.48 44.45
C SER A 406 25.94 37.10 43.18
N PRO A 407 25.36 36.29 42.29
CA PRO A 407 25.90 36.08 40.95
C PRO A 407 25.92 37.42 40.20
N LEU A 408 26.93 37.61 39.35
CA LEU A 408 27.16 38.81 38.56
C LEU A 408 27.10 38.48 37.06
N THR A 409 26.63 39.41 36.24
CA THR A 409 26.77 39.32 34.77
C THR A 409 28.14 39.83 34.31
N LEU A 410 28.55 39.53 33.08
CA LEU A 410 29.78 40.11 32.48
C LEU A 410 29.71 41.65 32.45
N LYS A 411 28.54 42.20 32.13
CA LYS A 411 28.28 43.65 32.13
C LYS A 411 28.43 44.28 33.52
N GLU A 412 27.95 43.60 34.56
CA GLU A 412 28.12 44.04 35.95
C GLU A 412 29.57 43.95 36.41
N TYR A 413 30.30 42.92 36.00
CA TYR A 413 31.72 42.76 36.31
C TYR A 413 32.58 43.83 35.62
N GLY A 414 32.30 44.17 34.36
CA GLY A 414 32.98 45.26 33.65
C GLY A 414 32.88 46.59 34.40
N LYS A 415 31.67 46.94 34.88
CA LYS A 415 31.46 48.14 35.71
C LYS A 415 32.26 48.12 37.01
N LEU A 416 32.35 46.96 37.67
CA LEU A 416 33.13 46.79 38.91
C LEU A 416 34.64 46.97 38.73
N ILE A 417 35.16 46.73 37.51
CA ILE A 417 36.57 46.99 37.18
C ILE A 417 36.77 48.49 36.88
N GLU A 418 35.85 49.13 36.17
CA GLU A 418 35.96 50.56 35.84
C GLU A 418 35.83 51.49 37.06
N GLU A 419 35.20 51.04 38.14
CA GLU A 419 35.06 51.78 39.41
C GLU A 419 36.27 51.62 40.37
N LYS A 420 37.30 50.86 39.99
CA LYS A 420 38.58 50.74 40.72
C LYS A 420 39.71 51.40 39.96
#